data_AF-A0AAT9KTC6-F1
#
_entry.id   AF-A0AAT9KTC6-F1
#
_cell.length_a   1.000
_cell.length_b   1.000
_cell.length_c   1.000
_cell.angle_alpha   90.00
_cell.angle_beta   90.00
_cell.angle_gamma   90.00
#
_symmetry.space_group_name_H-M   'P 1'
#
loop_
_entity.id
_entity.type
_entity.pdbx_description
1 polymer ?
#
loop_
_entity_poly.entity_id
_entity_poly.type
_entity_poly.pdbx_seq_one_letter_code
_entity_poly.pdbx_strand_id
1 'polypeptide(L)'
;MSMPEEPAPLGVGRTPTGRAEVDGLLGRLADADHLPADGHAEVYEDVHRGLKSALTSLDARPAAAPGPGPVPAPSYDTHDNRS
;
A
#
# COMPACT_ATOMS: atom_id res chain seq x y z
N MET A 1 47.74 -0.44 -1.18
CA MET A 1 46.50 -0.50 -0.39
C MET A 1 45.35 -0.14 -1.32
N SER A 2 44.52 -1.11 -1.72
CA SER A 2 43.25 -0.81 -2.38
C SER A 2 42.27 -0.35 -1.32
N MET A 3 41.67 0.82 -1.47
CA MET A 3 40.57 1.26 -0.62
C MET A 3 39.30 0.47 -0.99
N PRO A 4 38.43 0.14 -0.03
CA PRO A 4 37.15 -0.46 -0.36
C PRO A 4 36.36 0.51 -1.23
N GLU A 5 35.83 0.02 -2.36
CA GLU A 5 34.88 0.81 -3.16
C GLU A 5 33.63 1.05 -2.33
N GLU A 6 33.15 2.30 -2.31
CA GLU A 6 31.87 2.61 -1.66
C GLU A 6 30.74 1.83 -2.35
N PRO A 7 29.78 1.29 -1.57
CA PRO A 7 28.67 0.55 -2.15
C PRO A 7 27.92 1.40 -3.17
N ALA A 8 27.75 0.86 -4.38
CA ALA A 8 26.99 1.54 -5.42
C ALA A 8 25.49 1.55 -5.05
N PRO A 9 24.79 2.68 -5.22
CA PRO A 9 23.37 2.78 -4.90
C PRO A 9 22.53 1.83 -5.77
N LEU A 10 21.48 1.26 -5.18
CA LEU A 10 20.62 0.22 -5.79
C LEU A 10 19.74 0.74 -6.94
N GLY A 11 19.66 2.04 -7.15
CA GLY A 11 18.93 2.63 -8.28
C GLY A 11 17.40 2.50 -8.19
N VAL A 12 16.84 2.35 -6.99
CA VAL A 12 15.39 2.29 -6.78
C VAL A 12 14.72 3.60 -7.20
N GLY A 13 13.96 3.58 -8.29
CA GLY A 13 13.22 4.73 -8.80
C GLY A 13 12.13 5.17 -7.81
N ARG A 14 12.34 6.30 -7.14
CA ARG A 14 11.39 6.90 -6.19
C ARG A 14 10.30 7.68 -6.91
N THR A 15 9.29 6.97 -7.40
CA THR A 15 8.01 7.60 -7.72
C THR A 15 7.15 7.59 -6.46
N PRO A 16 6.73 8.75 -5.91
CA PRO A 16 5.89 8.78 -4.73
C PRO A 16 4.63 7.93 -4.93
N THR A 17 4.39 7.00 -4.02
CA THR A 17 3.22 6.10 -4.11
C THR A 17 1.94 6.77 -3.61
N GLY A 18 2.08 7.89 -2.88
CA GLY A 18 0.97 8.60 -2.24
C GLY A 18 0.52 7.94 -0.94
N ARG A 19 1.26 6.95 -0.42
CA ARG A 19 0.99 6.27 0.85
C ARG A 19 2.19 6.46 1.77
N ALA A 20 2.01 7.29 2.80
CA ALA A 20 3.07 7.68 3.74
C ALA A 20 3.84 6.48 4.34
N GLU A 21 3.16 5.37 4.61
CA GLU A 21 3.77 4.14 5.13
C GLU A 21 4.75 3.50 4.12
N VAL A 22 4.33 3.40 2.85
CA VAL A 22 5.16 2.81 1.78
C VAL A 22 6.29 3.76 1.42
N ASP A 23 6.00 5.05 1.32
CA ASP A 23 6.99 6.08 1.02
C ASP A 23 8.07 6.16 2.13
N GLY A 24 7.70 5.97 3.40
CA GLY A 24 8.63 5.91 4.52
C GLY A 24 9.56 4.69 4.50
N LEU A 25 9.05 3.52 4.10
CA LEU A 25 9.86 2.30 3.94
C LEU A 25 10.84 2.42 2.76
N LEU A 26 10.41 3.02 1.65
CA LEU A 26 11.29 3.33 0.52
C LEU A 26 12.33 4.41 0.85
N GLY A 27 12.03 5.28 1.81
CA GLY A 27 12.98 6.17 2.47
C GLY A 27 14.12 5.38 3.08
N ARG A 28 13.78 4.52 4.06
CA ARG A 28 14.72 3.66 4.78
C ARG A 28 15.55 2.74 3.87
N LEU A 29 14.94 2.21 2.82
CA LEU A 29 15.65 1.32 1.90
C LEU A 29 16.82 2.03 1.19
N ALA A 30 16.66 3.31 0.80
CA ALA A 30 17.79 4.01 0.19
C ALA A 30 18.80 4.55 1.21
N ASP A 31 18.41 4.68 2.49
CA ASP A 31 19.38 4.91 3.57
C ASP A 31 20.23 3.63 3.77
N ALA A 32 19.65 2.45 3.54
CA ALA A 32 20.34 1.15 3.54
C ALA A 32 21.44 1.04 2.49
N ASP A 33 21.30 1.68 1.32
CA ASP A 33 22.33 1.68 0.27
C ASP A 33 23.70 2.19 0.74
N HIS A 34 23.70 3.04 1.77
CA HIS A 34 24.91 3.68 2.31
C HIS A 34 25.48 2.96 3.55
N LEU A 35 24.84 1.89 4.01
CA LEU A 35 25.33 1.11 5.13
C LEU A 35 26.47 0.15 4.67
N PRO A 36 27.29 -0.35 5.60
CA PRO A 36 28.15 -1.48 5.32
C PRO A 36 27.30 -2.76 5.22
N ALA A 37 27.74 -3.72 4.38
CA ALA A 37 26.98 -4.92 4.02
C ALA A 37 26.47 -5.74 5.23
N ASP A 38 27.18 -5.74 6.35
CA ASP A 38 26.77 -6.42 7.60
C ASP A 38 25.44 -5.87 8.15
N GLY A 39 25.10 -4.61 7.87
CA GLY A 39 23.83 -3.97 8.27
C GLY A 39 22.70 -4.08 7.25
N HIS A 40 22.96 -4.57 6.03
CA HIS A 40 21.95 -4.55 4.96
C HIS A 40 20.84 -5.57 5.19
N ALA A 41 21.18 -6.77 5.69
CA ALA A 41 20.23 -7.86 5.83
C ALA A 41 19.08 -7.50 6.78
N GLU A 42 19.38 -6.89 7.92
CA GLU A 42 18.36 -6.48 8.90
C GLU A 42 17.41 -5.43 8.32
N VAL A 43 17.93 -4.47 7.56
CA VAL A 43 17.14 -3.42 6.93
C VAL A 43 16.27 -3.97 5.80
N TYR A 44 16.81 -4.87 4.97
CA TYR A 44 16.03 -5.54 3.92
C TYR A 44 14.86 -6.33 4.50
N GLU A 45 15.10 -7.07 5.58
CA GLU A 45 14.07 -7.87 6.24
C GLU A 45 12.98 -7.00 6.89
N ASP A 46 13.34 -5.88 7.53
CA ASP A 46 12.38 -4.90 8.06
C ASP A 46 11.52 -4.31 6.94
N VAL A 47 12.15 -3.86 5.86
CA VAL A 47 11.45 -3.32 4.68
C VAL A 47 10.54 -4.36 4.04
N HIS A 48 11.02 -5.60 3.89
CA HIS A 48 10.25 -6.68 3.27
C HIS A 48 9.01 -7.02 4.11
N ARG A 49 9.16 -7.10 5.44
CA ARG A 49 8.02 -7.31 6.35
C ARG A 49 7.04 -6.14 6.32
N GLY A 50 7.53 -4.91 6.35
CA GLY A 50 6.71 -3.70 6.29
C GLY A 50 5.86 -3.63 5.00
N LEU A 51 6.49 -3.86 3.85
CA LEU A 51 5.80 -3.83 2.56
C LEU A 51 4.74 -4.95 2.45
N LYS A 52 5.08 -6.16 2.91
CA LYS A 52 4.13 -7.28 2.93
C LYS A 52 2.91 -6.98 3.80
N SER A 53 3.12 -6.35 4.95
CA SER A 53 2.03 -5.90 5.83
C SER A 53 1.12 -4.89 5.14
N ALA A 54 1.70 -3.85 4.53
CA ALA A 54 0.95 -2.82 3.81
C ALA A 54 0.10 -3.40 2.65
N LEU A 55 0.66 -4.35 1.90
CA LEU A 55 -0.07 -5.05 0.83
C LEU A 55 -1.19 -5.93 1.37
N THR A 56 -0.96 -6.63 2.49
CA THR A 56 -1.98 -7.44 3.16
C THR A 56 -3.13 -6.58 3.65
N SER A 57 -2.85 -5.40 4.23
CA SER A 57 -3.88 -4.44 4.64
C SER A 57 -4.69 -3.89 3.47
N LEU A 58 -4.08 -3.73 2.30
CA LEU A 58 -4.79 -3.30 1.09
C LEU A 58 -5.75 -4.38 0.58
N ASP A 59 -5.30 -5.64 0.59
CA ASP A 59 -6.09 -6.81 0.17
C ASP A 59 -7.24 -7.11 1.14
N ALA A 60 -7.00 -6.92 2.44
CA ALA A 60 -8.00 -7.11 3.49
C ALA A 60 -9.07 -6.00 3.52
N ARG A 61 -8.92 -4.92 2.76
CA ARG A 61 -9.94 -3.87 2.68
C ARG A 61 -11.19 -4.46 2.03
N PRO A 62 -12.35 -4.50 2.74
CA PRO A 62 -13.58 -5.03 2.18
C PRO A 62 -13.88 -4.34 0.85
N ALA A 63 -14.20 -5.11 -0.19
CA ALA A 63 -14.90 -4.56 -1.35
C ALA A 63 -16.08 -3.78 -0.78
N ALA A 64 -16.21 -2.49 -1.17
CA ALA A 64 -17.22 -1.59 -0.63
C ALA A 64 -18.52 -2.37 -0.47
N ALA A 65 -19.02 -2.44 0.78
CA ALA A 65 -20.27 -3.13 1.07
C ALA A 65 -21.30 -2.67 0.03
N PRO A 66 -22.14 -3.56 -0.53
CA PRO A 66 -23.22 -3.12 -1.39
C PRO A 66 -23.94 -2.03 -0.59
N GLY A 67 -23.92 -0.80 -1.09
CA GLY A 67 -24.67 0.30 -0.48
C GLY A 67 -26.13 -0.17 -0.31
N PRO A 68 -26.91 0.48 0.57
CA PRO A 68 -28.32 0.14 0.71
C PRO A 68 -28.92 0.03 -0.70
N GLY A 69 -29.33 -1.19 -1.07
CA GLY A 69 -29.89 -1.47 -2.38
C GLY A 69 -31.06 -0.54 -2.66
N PRO A 70 -31.53 -0.43 -3.92
CA PRO A 70 -32.63 0.45 -4.26
C PRO A 70 -33.77 0.25 -3.27
N VAL A 71 -34.09 1.31 -2.51
CA VAL A 71 -35.27 1.29 -1.64
C VAL A 71 -36.46 0.91 -2.53
N PRO A 72 -37.26 -0.11 -2.18
CA PRO A 72 -38.45 -0.41 -2.94
C PRO A 72 -39.33 0.85 -2.94
N ALA A 73 -39.60 1.38 -4.13
CA ALA A 73 -40.49 2.51 -4.29
C ALA A 73 -41.84 2.17 -3.64
N PRO A 74 -42.51 3.12 -2.97
CA PRO A 74 -43.83 2.87 -2.41
C PRO A 74 -44.77 2.53 -3.56
N SER A 75 -45.26 1.28 -3.58
CA SER A 75 -46.39 0.89 -4.41
C SER A 75 -47.59 1.71 -3.94
N TYR A 76 -47.95 2.74 -4.70
CA TYR A 76 -49.25 3.36 -4.58
C TYR A 76 -50.27 2.33 -5.08
N ASP A 77 -50.78 1.56 -4.13
CA ASP A 77 -52.15 1.09 -4.25
C ASP A 77 -53.07 2.33 -4.31
N THR A 78 -54.23 2.20 -4.96
CA THR A 78 -55.33 3.19 -4.98
C THR A 78 -55.34 4.22 -6.15
N HIS A 79 -55.81 3.74 -7.30
CA HIS A 79 -56.92 4.37 -8.05
C HIS A 79 -57.60 3.23 -8.81
N ASP A 80 -58.66 2.61 -8.29
CA ASP A 80 -60.01 3.18 -8.28
C ASP A 80 -60.21 4.21 -9.41
N ASN A 81 -60.43 3.69 -10.61
CA ASN A 81 -61.27 4.29 -11.65
C ASN A 81 -61.92 3.11 -12.38
N ARG A 82 -63.10 2.65 -11.97
CA ARG A 82 -64.41 3.21 -12.31
C ARG A 82 -64.52 3.53 -13.80
N SER A 83 -64.94 2.53 -14.59
CA SER A 83 -66.13 2.58 -15.48
C SER A 83 -66.27 1.33 -16.32
#